data_AF-A0A6G0XB39-F1
#
_entry.id   AF-A0A6G0XB39-F1
#
_cell.length_a   1.000
_cell.length_b   1.000
_cell.length_c   1.000
_cell.angle_alpha   90.00
_cell.angle_beta   90.00
_cell.angle_gamma   90.00
#
_symmetry.space_group_name_H-M   'P 1'
#
loop_
_entity.id
_entity.type
_entity.pdbx_description
1 polymer ?
#
loop_
_entity_poly.entity_id
_entity_poly.type
_entity_poly.pdbx_seq_one_letter_code
_entity_poly.pdbx_strand_id
1 'polypeptide(L)'
;MPRGRAPSQQEVGAILALYREGKSKRAIAKAINRTDSLVRTMIRNHYNPRAKKKVGRRLVLTRRLVREIFRLACVKQMSSRKIESAVKFIVRRTTILTVLRQSKFAKKIKRKRTPHLRPHHKKCRLAFAKKYLQKWGFWDRVVFTDEKKFNLDGPDGCQHYWHDIRKEPEVYSKRVMGGGSFMIWAAVSCFGSSHVAVLEGKQNSLKYIETLRDFLLPYLQYLPEIHDVENPIFQQDGAKIHTSKVTKEFLEANGVEVLEWPAKSPDLNIIENVWGLLARSVYENG
;
A
#
# COMPACT_ATOMS: atom_id res chain seq x y z
N MET A 1 12.13 56.12 14.88
CA MET A 1 11.05 57.07 15.24
C MET A 1 9.76 56.31 15.51
N PRO A 2 9.14 56.46 16.68
CA PRO A 2 7.84 55.84 16.97
C PRO A 2 6.80 56.36 15.97
N ARG A 3 6.04 55.44 15.36
CA ARG A 3 4.93 55.82 14.46
C ARG A 3 3.83 56.43 15.32
N GLY A 4 3.45 57.67 15.04
CA GLY A 4 2.38 58.36 15.75
C GLY A 4 1.04 57.60 15.70
N ARG A 5 0.15 57.90 16.65
CA ARG A 5 -1.20 57.33 16.75
C ARG A 5 -1.94 57.38 15.41
N ALA A 6 -2.53 56.26 14.99
CA ALA A 6 -3.39 56.21 13.83
C ALA A 6 -4.61 57.14 14.04
N PRO A 7 -5.00 57.94 13.03
CA PRO A 7 -6.11 58.87 13.18
C PRO A 7 -7.44 58.14 13.36
N SER A 8 -8.31 58.70 14.19
CA SER A 8 -9.66 58.22 14.41
C SER A 8 -10.55 58.46 13.18
N GLN A 9 -11.70 57.77 13.11
CA GLN A 9 -12.67 58.02 12.05
C GLN A 9 -13.19 59.46 12.04
N GLN A 10 -13.35 60.07 13.23
CA GLN A 10 -13.75 61.48 13.37
C GLN A 10 -12.69 62.43 12.80
N GLU A 11 -11.41 62.18 13.08
CA GLU A 11 -10.30 62.97 12.52
C GLU A 11 -10.25 62.86 10.99
N VAL A 12 -10.49 61.65 10.46
CA VAL A 12 -10.58 61.43 9.00
C VAL A 12 -11.76 62.20 8.40
N GLY A 13 -12.93 62.18 9.04
CA GLY A 13 -14.10 62.95 8.62
C GLY A 13 -13.83 64.46 8.59
N ALA A 14 -13.22 65.00 9.65
CA ALA A 14 -12.86 66.42 9.74
C ALA A 14 -11.85 66.84 8.65
N ILE A 15 -10.83 66.01 8.38
CA ILE A 15 -9.86 66.27 7.30
C ILE A 15 -10.57 66.41 5.95
N LEU A 16 -11.52 65.51 5.67
CA LEU A 16 -12.22 65.50 4.38
C LEU A 16 -13.21 66.65 4.24
N ALA A 17 -13.91 67.02 5.33
CA ALA A 17 -14.81 68.17 5.34
C ALA A 17 -14.05 69.49 5.09
N LEU A 18 -12.98 69.75 5.85
CA LEU A 18 -12.16 70.96 5.70
C LEU A 18 -11.49 71.04 4.31
N TYR A 19 -11.15 69.88 3.73
CA TYR A 19 -10.60 69.84 2.37
C TYR A 19 -11.66 70.17 1.30
N ARG A 20 -12.91 69.74 1.49
CA ARG A 20 -14.03 70.10 0.61
C ARG A 20 -14.39 71.58 0.70
N GLU A 21 -14.21 72.20 1.87
CA GLU A 21 -14.31 73.66 2.07
C GLU A 21 -13.17 74.47 1.42
N GLY A 22 -12.24 73.82 0.71
CA GLY A 22 -11.14 74.50 0.01
C GLY A 22 -9.96 74.91 0.90
N LYS A 23 -9.92 74.49 2.17
CA LYS A 23 -8.80 74.82 3.07
C LYS A 23 -7.50 74.14 2.62
N SER A 24 -6.39 74.84 2.78
CA SER A 24 -5.08 74.30 2.44
C SER A 24 -4.69 73.15 3.38
N LYS A 25 -3.93 72.18 2.89
CA LYS A 25 -3.53 70.97 3.65
C LYS A 25 -2.76 71.31 4.94
N ARG A 26 -1.96 72.39 4.91
CA ARG A 26 -1.26 72.93 6.08
C ARG A 26 -2.23 73.55 7.10
N ALA A 27 -3.26 74.27 6.64
CA ALA A 27 -4.28 74.84 7.52
C ALA A 27 -5.11 73.74 8.19
N ILE A 28 -5.48 72.69 7.44
CA ILE A 28 -6.16 71.50 7.97
C ILE A 28 -5.29 70.83 9.04
N ALA A 29 -4.00 70.61 8.75
CA ALA A 29 -3.06 70.00 9.68
C ALA A 29 -2.94 70.78 11.00
N LYS A 30 -2.88 72.12 10.93
CA LYS A 30 -2.88 72.99 12.11
C LYS A 30 -4.20 72.90 12.90
N ALA A 31 -5.34 72.90 12.21
CA ALA A 31 -6.66 72.87 12.83
C ALA A 31 -6.95 71.57 13.61
N ILE A 32 -6.47 70.43 13.10
CA ILE A 32 -6.66 69.12 13.74
C ILE A 32 -5.46 68.70 14.62
N ASN A 33 -4.48 69.58 14.79
CA ASN A 33 -3.22 69.31 15.50
C ASN A 33 -2.49 68.02 15.04
N ARG A 34 -2.37 67.84 13.72
CA ARG A 34 -1.66 66.72 13.08
C ARG A 34 -0.62 67.21 12.08
N THR A 35 0.19 66.29 11.58
CA THR A 35 1.21 66.61 10.58
C THR A 35 0.60 66.78 9.18
N ASP A 36 1.15 67.71 8.39
CA ASP A 36 0.76 67.93 6.98
C ASP A 36 0.91 66.64 6.14
N SER A 37 1.89 65.80 6.47
CA SER A 37 2.11 64.49 5.82
C SER A 37 0.93 63.52 6.03
N LEU A 38 0.34 63.50 7.23
CA LEU A 38 -0.84 62.68 7.52
C LEU A 38 -2.03 63.15 6.68
N VAL A 39 -2.30 64.45 6.66
CA VAL A 39 -3.39 65.06 5.88
C VAL A 39 -3.25 64.75 4.40
N ARG A 40 -2.05 64.95 3.83
CA ARG A 40 -1.75 64.59 2.43
C ARG A 40 -1.97 63.11 2.13
N THR A 41 -1.58 62.24 3.05
CA THR A 41 -1.74 60.79 2.90
C THR A 41 -3.21 60.39 2.95
N MET A 42 -4.00 60.97 3.86
CA MET A 42 -5.41 60.67 3.99
C MET A 42 -6.24 61.14 2.80
N ILE A 43 -6.02 62.38 2.33
CA ILE A 43 -6.70 62.90 1.13
C ILE A 43 -6.36 62.02 -0.07
N ARG A 44 -5.08 61.68 -0.26
CA ARG A 44 -4.64 60.82 -1.37
C ARG A 44 -5.29 59.44 -1.33
N ASN A 45 -5.35 58.80 -0.15
CA ASN A 45 -5.96 57.48 0.00
C ASN A 45 -7.48 57.51 -0.18
N HIS A 46 -8.15 58.61 0.18
CA HIS A 46 -9.60 58.77 0.01
C HIS A 46 -10.00 58.91 -1.46
N TYR A 47 -9.31 59.79 -2.22
CA TYR A 47 -9.63 60.04 -3.63
C TYR A 47 -8.98 59.04 -4.60
N ASN A 48 -7.93 58.33 -4.18
CA ASN A 48 -7.29 57.29 -4.99
C ASN A 48 -7.05 56.02 -4.13
N PRO A 49 -8.12 55.25 -3.84
CA PRO A 49 -8.04 54.08 -2.99
C PRO A 49 -7.34 52.91 -3.71
N ARG A 50 -6.01 52.94 -3.82
CA ARG A 50 -5.24 51.74 -4.16
C ARG A 50 -5.15 50.86 -2.91
N ALA A 51 -6.08 49.92 -2.77
CA ALA A 51 -6.01 48.90 -1.73
C ALA A 51 -4.74 48.06 -1.93
N LYS A 52 -3.67 48.34 -1.18
CA LYS A 52 -2.56 47.39 -1.04
C LYS A 52 -3.13 46.17 -0.33
N LYS A 53 -3.45 45.11 -1.07
CA LYS A 53 -3.78 43.80 -0.48
C LYS A 53 -2.65 43.43 0.47
N LYS A 54 -2.97 43.24 1.76
CA LYS A 54 -2.02 42.64 2.70
C LYS A 54 -1.75 41.23 2.19
N VAL A 55 -0.63 41.04 1.49
CA VAL A 55 -0.18 39.71 1.11
C VAL A 55 0.22 39.04 2.43
N GLY A 56 -0.59 38.08 2.88
CA GLY A 56 -0.32 37.33 4.10
C GLY A 56 1.02 36.60 4.02
N ARG A 57 1.44 36.00 5.13
CA ARG A 57 2.67 35.20 5.20
C ARG A 57 2.68 34.17 4.06
N ARG A 58 3.76 34.15 3.28
CA ARG A 58 3.94 33.19 2.19
C ARG A 58 3.84 31.77 2.77
N LEU A 59 2.91 30.97 2.24
CA LEU A 59 2.76 29.57 2.62
C LEU A 59 4.03 28.81 2.23
N VAL A 60 4.64 28.11 3.18
CA VAL A 60 5.80 27.23 2.95
C VAL A 60 5.42 26.10 1.98
N LEU A 61 4.19 25.61 2.08
CA LEU A 61 3.62 24.61 1.17
C LEU A 61 3.12 25.26 -0.12
N THR A 62 4.01 25.41 -1.10
CA THR A 62 3.60 25.81 -2.45
C THR A 62 2.92 24.67 -3.19
N ARG A 63 2.07 24.99 -4.18
CA ARG A 63 1.46 23.97 -5.08
C ARG A 63 2.50 23.08 -5.78
N ARG A 64 3.70 23.61 -6.04
CA ARG A 64 4.82 22.85 -6.62
C ARG A 64 5.33 21.82 -5.63
N LEU A 65 5.59 22.22 -4.38
CA LEU A 65 6.09 21.32 -3.34
C LEU A 65 5.07 20.22 -2.99
N VAL A 66 3.77 20.54 -2.94
CA VAL A 66 2.73 19.53 -2.72
C VAL A 66 2.71 18.47 -3.84
N ARG A 67 2.83 18.90 -5.12
CA ARG A 67 2.93 17.97 -6.26
C ARG A 67 4.20 17.13 -6.20
N GLU A 68 5.32 17.72 -5.78
CA GLU A 68 6.58 17.02 -5.63
C GLU A 68 6.50 15.95 -4.53
N ILE A 69 5.96 16.29 -3.35
CA ILE A 69 5.68 15.33 -2.26
C ILE A 69 4.80 14.18 -2.78
N PHE A 70 3.73 14.51 -3.49
CA PHE A 70 2.81 13.51 -4.04
C PHE A 70 3.50 12.57 -5.02
N ARG A 71 4.36 13.09 -5.91
CA ARG A 71 5.14 12.30 -6.87
C ARG A 71 6.16 11.40 -6.15
N LEU A 72 6.89 11.93 -5.17
CA LEU A 72 7.88 11.15 -4.42
C LEU A 72 7.23 10.04 -3.60
N ALA A 73 6.05 10.32 -3.03
CA ALA A 73 5.27 9.34 -2.28
C ALA A 73 4.62 8.27 -3.18
N CYS A 74 3.83 8.69 -4.18
CA CYS A 74 2.93 7.78 -4.91
C CYS A 74 3.53 7.19 -6.19
N VAL A 75 4.60 7.79 -6.73
CA VAL A 75 5.29 7.30 -7.95
C VAL A 75 6.64 6.70 -7.60
N LYS A 76 7.43 7.37 -6.76
CA LYS A 76 8.76 6.87 -6.34
C LYS A 76 8.72 6.00 -5.08
N GLN A 77 7.55 5.84 -4.46
CA GLN A 77 7.34 4.97 -3.30
C GLN A 77 8.29 5.24 -2.12
N MET A 78 8.65 6.52 -1.94
CA MET A 78 9.57 6.92 -0.89
C MET A 78 8.85 7.02 0.46
N SER A 79 9.54 6.63 1.54
CA SER A 79 9.03 6.83 2.90
C SER A 79 9.00 8.32 3.24
N SER A 80 8.13 8.73 4.17
CA SER A 80 8.04 10.13 4.61
C SER A 80 9.38 10.73 5.07
N ARG A 81 10.27 9.93 5.68
CA ARG A 81 11.65 10.35 6.03
C ARG A 81 12.54 10.54 4.80
N LYS A 82 12.45 9.66 3.79
CA LYS A 82 13.18 9.81 2.53
C LYS A 82 12.66 10.99 1.70
N ILE A 83 11.36 11.28 1.77
CA ILE A 83 10.78 12.45 1.11
C ILE A 83 11.30 13.73 1.78
N GLU A 84 11.35 13.77 3.11
CA GLU A 84 11.90 14.90 3.88
C GLU A 84 13.34 15.22 3.48
N SER A 85 14.22 14.21 3.33
CA SER A 85 15.57 14.44 2.81
C SER A 85 15.58 14.85 1.33
N ALA A 86 14.73 14.25 0.48
CA ALA A 86 14.66 14.56 -0.94
C ALA A 86 14.17 15.99 -1.24
N VAL A 87 13.27 16.54 -0.41
CA VAL A 87 12.84 17.94 -0.47
C VAL A 87 13.77 18.86 0.33
N LYS A 88 15.00 18.42 0.61
CA LYS A 88 16.05 19.19 1.31
C LYS A 88 15.57 19.79 2.63
N PHE A 89 14.76 19.05 3.38
CA PHE A 89 14.23 19.45 4.68
C PHE A 89 13.40 20.75 4.68
N ILE A 90 12.92 21.19 3.50
CA ILE A 90 12.02 22.36 3.39
C ILE A 90 10.75 22.15 4.21
N VAL A 91 10.29 20.91 4.34
CA VAL A 91 9.15 20.51 5.16
C VAL A 91 9.48 19.27 5.98
N ARG A 92 8.93 19.20 7.20
CA ARG A 92 9.13 18.06 8.10
C ARG A 92 8.31 16.85 7.68
N ARG A 93 8.75 15.66 8.11
CA ARG A 93 8.01 14.38 7.95
C ARG A 93 6.54 14.49 8.34
N THR A 94 6.23 15.15 9.45
CA THR A 94 4.85 15.30 9.96
C THR A 94 4.00 16.09 8.98
N THR A 95 4.52 17.18 8.42
CA THR A 95 3.86 17.98 7.38
C THR A 95 3.62 17.16 6.11
N ILE A 96 4.59 16.36 5.69
CA ILE A 96 4.46 15.45 4.53
C ILE A 96 3.30 14.47 4.75
N LEU A 97 3.22 13.86 5.93
CA LEU A 97 2.12 12.95 6.27
C LEU A 97 0.77 13.66 6.27
N THR A 98 0.68 14.87 6.82
CA THR A 98 -0.55 15.68 6.80
C THR A 98 -0.98 15.99 5.36
N VAL A 99 -0.06 16.41 4.50
CA VAL A 99 -0.34 16.68 3.08
C VAL A 99 -0.89 15.45 2.36
N LEU A 100 -0.30 14.27 2.61
CA LEU A 100 -0.75 13.03 1.99
C LEU A 100 -2.10 12.56 2.54
N ARG A 101 -2.34 12.70 3.85
CA ARG A 101 -3.63 12.35 4.49
C ARG A 101 -4.79 13.25 4.05
N GLN A 102 -4.52 14.54 3.85
CA GLN A 102 -5.51 15.51 3.39
C GLN A 102 -5.76 15.45 1.88
N SER A 103 -4.92 14.71 1.14
CA SER A 103 -5.09 14.56 -0.30
C SER A 103 -6.29 13.66 -0.61
N LYS A 104 -7.16 14.13 -1.50
CA LYS A 104 -8.25 13.31 -2.06
C LYS A 104 -7.75 12.17 -2.95
N PHE A 105 -6.48 12.19 -3.36
CA PHE A 105 -5.93 11.25 -4.32
C PHE A 105 -4.96 10.23 -3.72
N ALA A 106 -4.47 10.46 -2.50
CA ALA A 106 -3.51 9.55 -1.86
C ALA A 106 -4.18 8.77 -0.74
N LYS A 107 -4.05 7.44 -0.77
CA LYS A 107 -4.48 6.56 0.32
C LYS A 107 -3.33 5.66 0.73
N LYS A 108 -3.09 5.52 2.04
CA LYS A 108 -2.13 4.53 2.54
C LYS A 108 -2.81 3.15 2.47
N ILE A 109 -2.29 2.27 1.64
CA ILE A 109 -2.83 0.90 1.48
C ILE A 109 -1.75 -0.14 1.69
N LYS A 110 -2.17 -1.34 2.09
CA LYS A 110 -1.31 -2.53 2.09
C LYS A 110 -1.07 -2.96 0.65
N ARG A 111 0.19 -3.23 0.27
CA ARG A 111 0.50 -3.77 -1.06
C ARG A 111 -0.18 -5.13 -1.21
N LYS A 112 -0.91 -5.34 -2.32
CA LYS A 112 -1.52 -6.64 -2.62
C LYS A 112 -0.44 -7.59 -3.09
N ARG A 113 -0.37 -8.77 -2.46
CA ARG A 113 0.54 -9.85 -2.83
C ARG A 113 -0.17 -10.76 -3.84
N THR A 114 -0.28 -10.32 -5.10
CA THR A 114 -0.93 -11.11 -6.16
C THR A 114 -0.04 -11.20 -7.38
N PRO A 115 0.25 -12.39 -7.93
CA PRO A 115 1.13 -12.51 -9.08
C PRO A 115 0.55 -11.77 -10.30
N HIS A 116 1.42 -11.14 -11.11
CA HIS A 116 0.97 -10.47 -12.34
C HIS A 116 0.35 -11.48 -13.33
N LEU A 117 -0.90 -11.25 -13.72
CA LEU A 117 -1.68 -12.11 -14.60
C LEU A 117 -1.69 -11.58 -16.05
N ARG A 118 -1.21 -12.41 -16.98
CA ARG A 118 -1.32 -12.19 -18.43
C ARG A 118 -2.71 -12.64 -18.91
N PRO A 119 -3.17 -12.20 -20.10
CA PRO A 119 -4.49 -12.58 -20.62
C PRO A 119 -4.75 -14.08 -20.66
N HIS A 120 -3.75 -14.89 -21.06
CA HIS A 120 -3.91 -16.35 -21.08
C HIS A 120 -4.09 -16.95 -19.68
N HIS A 121 -3.40 -16.43 -18.64
CA HIS A 121 -3.63 -16.89 -17.26
C HIS A 121 -5.09 -16.66 -16.84
N LYS A 122 -5.66 -15.49 -17.18
CA LYS A 122 -7.07 -15.18 -16.87
C LYS A 122 -8.02 -16.16 -17.56
N LYS A 123 -7.77 -16.48 -18.83
CA LYS A 123 -8.56 -17.45 -19.61
C LYS A 123 -8.51 -18.85 -18.98
N CYS A 124 -7.32 -19.36 -18.68
CA CYS A 124 -7.15 -20.69 -18.06
C CYS A 124 -7.82 -20.76 -16.69
N ARG A 125 -7.64 -19.72 -15.85
CA ARG A 125 -8.28 -19.65 -14.53
C ARG A 125 -9.80 -19.62 -14.60
N LEU A 126 -10.36 -18.85 -15.54
CA LEU A 126 -11.81 -18.81 -15.74
C LEU A 126 -12.34 -20.16 -16.22
N ALA A 127 -11.63 -20.83 -17.13
CA ALA A 127 -12.01 -22.16 -17.60
C ALA A 127 -11.98 -23.19 -16.45
N PHE A 128 -10.93 -23.17 -15.62
CA PHE A 128 -10.84 -23.99 -14.42
C PHE A 128 -12.01 -23.73 -13.47
N ALA A 129 -12.26 -22.47 -13.12
CA ALA A 129 -13.35 -22.10 -12.22
C ALA A 129 -14.71 -22.58 -12.76
N LYS A 130 -14.98 -22.39 -14.06
CA LYS A 130 -16.22 -22.89 -14.71
C LYS A 130 -16.32 -24.41 -14.67
N LYS A 131 -15.22 -25.14 -14.91
CA LYS A 131 -15.17 -26.61 -14.93
C LYS A 131 -15.57 -27.24 -13.59
N TYR A 132 -15.25 -26.58 -12.47
CA TYR A 132 -15.45 -27.12 -11.13
C TYR A 132 -16.50 -26.39 -10.28
N LEU A 133 -17.16 -25.35 -10.81
CA LEU A 133 -18.11 -24.50 -10.07
C LEU A 133 -19.27 -25.28 -9.41
N GLN A 134 -19.74 -26.35 -10.04
CA GLN A 134 -20.88 -27.14 -9.58
C GLN A 134 -20.49 -28.55 -9.12
N LYS A 135 -19.19 -28.83 -8.96
CA LYS A 135 -18.69 -30.14 -8.55
C LYS A 135 -18.41 -30.17 -7.05
N TRP A 136 -19.45 -30.07 -6.22
CA TRP A 136 -19.27 -29.96 -4.77
C TRP A 136 -18.57 -31.17 -4.15
N GLY A 137 -19.07 -32.39 -4.38
CA GLY A 137 -18.46 -33.62 -3.87
C GLY A 137 -17.10 -33.99 -4.49
N PHE A 138 -16.70 -33.31 -5.57
CA PHE A 138 -15.34 -33.48 -6.11
C PHE A 138 -14.29 -32.96 -5.13
N TRP A 139 -14.58 -31.85 -4.45
CA TRP A 139 -13.62 -31.16 -3.59
C TRP A 139 -13.35 -31.91 -2.29
N ASP A 140 -14.26 -32.79 -1.85
CA ASP A 140 -14.07 -33.63 -0.66
C ASP A 140 -12.92 -34.63 -0.83
N ARG A 141 -12.58 -34.94 -2.09
CA ARG A 141 -11.46 -35.81 -2.45
C ARG A 141 -10.15 -35.07 -2.70
N VAL A 142 -10.17 -33.73 -2.77
CA VAL A 142 -8.99 -32.95 -3.17
C VAL A 142 -8.12 -32.65 -1.95
N VAL A 143 -6.85 -33.03 -2.07
CA VAL A 143 -5.79 -32.73 -1.11
C VAL A 143 -4.96 -31.58 -1.65
N PHE A 144 -5.08 -30.42 -1.00
CA PHE A 144 -4.36 -29.21 -1.34
C PHE A 144 -3.02 -29.16 -0.64
N THR A 145 -1.96 -28.79 -1.37
CA THR A 145 -0.61 -28.73 -0.83
C THR A 145 0.10 -27.46 -1.27
N ASP A 146 1.09 -27.02 -0.49
CA ASP A 146 1.95 -25.88 -0.82
C ASP A 146 3.16 -25.81 0.12
N GLU A 147 4.20 -25.09 -0.30
CA GLU A 147 5.33 -24.72 0.55
C GLU A 147 5.17 -23.31 1.14
N LYS A 148 5.31 -23.19 2.46
CA LYS A 148 5.38 -21.90 3.13
C LYS A 148 6.77 -21.60 3.66
N LYS A 149 7.34 -20.50 3.15
CA LYS A 149 8.54 -19.88 3.74
C LYS A 149 8.15 -18.91 4.87
N PHE A 150 8.81 -19.04 6.01
CA PHE A 150 8.81 -18.09 7.13
C PHE A 150 10.18 -17.45 7.26
N ASN A 151 10.23 -16.12 7.38
CA ASN A 151 11.47 -15.40 7.67
C ASN A 151 11.57 -15.14 9.17
N LEU A 152 12.78 -15.21 9.73
CA LEU A 152 13.00 -14.99 11.17
C LEU A 152 12.97 -13.51 11.54
N ASP A 153 13.11 -12.60 10.57
CA ASP A 153 13.06 -11.15 10.75
C ASP A 153 11.66 -10.54 10.50
N GLY A 154 10.62 -11.38 10.50
CA GLY A 154 9.21 -10.98 10.40
C GLY A 154 8.54 -11.28 9.05
N PRO A 155 7.22 -11.07 8.95
CA PRO A 155 6.43 -11.49 7.79
C PRO A 155 6.70 -10.66 6.53
N ASP A 156 6.78 -11.36 5.39
CA ASP A 156 6.71 -10.72 4.07
C ASP A 156 5.30 -10.14 3.82
N GLY A 157 5.22 -8.90 3.34
CA GLY A 157 3.96 -8.29 2.90
C GLY A 157 3.29 -7.31 3.88
N CYS A 158 3.93 -6.94 4.99
CA CYS A 158 3.54 -5.79 5.82
C CYS A 158 3.96 -4.43 5.21
N GLN A 159 4.26 -4.40 3.90
CA GLN A 159 4.63 -3.17 3.20
C GLN A 159 3.39 -2.35 2.86
N HIS A 160 3.28 -1.19 3.50
CA HIS A 160 2.30 -0.17 3.17
C HIS A 160 2.94 0.88 2.27
N TYR A 161 2.17 1.40 1.32
CA TYR A 161 2.60 2.49 0.46
C TYR A 161 1.51 3.54 0.30
N TRP A 162 1.91 4.72 -0.17
CA TRP A 162 0.98 5.77 -0.55
C TRP A 162 0.53 5.52 -1.99
N HIS A 163 -0.71 5.10 -2.13
CA HIS A 163 -1.32 4.80 -3.42
C HIS A 163 -2.05 6.00 -3.98
N ASP A 164 -1.74 6.35 -5.22
CA ASP A 164 -2.57 7.23 -6.03
C ASP A 164 -3.81 6.44 -6.49
N ILE A 165 -4.97 6.77 -5.94
CA ILE A 165 -6.24 6.03 -6.18
C ILE A 165 -6.70 6.03 -7.64
N ARG A 166 -6.05 6.83 -8.50
CA ARG A 166 -6.34 6.92 -9.94
C ARG A 166 -5.57 5.88 -10.76
N LYS A 167 -4.73 5.06 -10.12
CA LYS A 167 -3.93 4.01 -10.76
C LYS A 167 -4.33 2.65 -10.22
N GLU A 168 -3.98 1.60 -10.94
CA GLU A 168 -4.09 0.24 -10.41
C GLU A 168 -3.10 0.04 -9.24
N PRO A 169 -3.49 -0.70 -8.18
CA PRO A 169 -2.57 -1.04 -7.10
C PRO A 169 -1.33 -1.79 -7.59
N GLU A 170 -0.16 -1.41 -7.07
CA GLU A 170 1.10 -2.07 -7.42
C GLU A 170 1.15 -3.47 -6.80
N VAL A 171 1.63 -4.41 -7.62
CA VAL A 171 2.00 -5.77 -7.22
C VAL A 171 3.51 -5.79 -6.99
N TYR A 172 3.94 -6.37 -5.86
CA TYR A 172 5.36 -6.52 -5.54
C TYR A 172 5.82 -7.98 -5.57
N SER A 173 7.08 -8.21 -5.94
CA SER A 173 7.79 -9.50 -5.96
C SER A 173 8.82 -9.55 -4.82
N LYS A 174 8.97 -10.73 -4.18
CA LYS A 174 9.69 -11.06 -2.93
C LYS A 174 10.96 -10.24 -2.60
N ARG A 175 11.24 -10.09 -1.29
CA ARG A 175 12.54 -9.64 -0.74
C ARG A 175 13.62 -10.66 -1.16
N VAL A 176 14.77 -10.19 -1.61
CA VAL A 176 15.80 -11.05 -2.24
C VAL A 176 16.84 -11.58 -1.22
N MET A 177 17.11 -10.88 -0.10
CA MET A 177 18.14 -11.28 0.87
C MET A 177 17.91 -10.76 2.30
N GLY A 178 18.45 -11.50 3.28
CA GLY A 178 18.59 -11.15 4.71
C GLY A 178 17.53 -11.78 5.63
N GLY A 179 17.93 -12.12 6.87
CA GLY A 179 17.01 -12.43 7.97
C GLY A 179 16.86 -13.87 8.42
N GLY A 180 17.53 -14.85 7.79
CA GLY A 180 17.30 -16.27 8.08
C GLY A 180 15.86 -16.72 7.74
N SER A 181 15.68 -17.97 7.37
CA SER A 181 14.34 -18.46 7.02
C SER A 181 14.28 -19.95 7.06
N PHE A 182 13.13 -20.48 7.42
CA PHE A 182 12.81 -21.89 7.25
C PHE A 182 11.61 -22.03 6.32
N MET A 183 11.51 -23.17 5.67
CA MET A 183 10.44 -23.50 4.75
C MET A 183 9.76 -24.76 5.28
N ILE A 184 8.44 -24.79 5.20
CA ILE A 184 7.65 -25.97 5.52
C ILE A 184 6.79 -26.36 4.33
N TRP A 185 6.36 -27.61 4.32
CA TRP A 185 5.36 -28.14 3.40
C TRP A 185 4.28 -28.85 4.21
N ALA A 186 3.03 -28.75 3.76
CA ALA A 186 1.95 -29.56 4.31
C ALA A 186 0.87 -29.80 3.27
N ALA A 187 -0.01 -30.75 3.58
CA ALA A 187 -1.23 -31.02 2.86
C ALA A 187 -2.46 -30.76 3.74
N VAL A 188 -3.57 -30.35 3.12
CA VAL A 188 -4.87 -30.15 3.76
C VAL A 188 -6.01 -30.67 2.88
N SER A 189 -7.00 -31.29 3.52
CA SER A 189 -8.27 -31.69 2.94
C SER A 189 -9.42 -31.15 3.79
N CYS A 190 -10.68 -31.45 3.44
CA CYS A 190 -11.81 -31.14 4.30
C CYS A 190 -11.81 -31.95 5.62
N PHE A 191 -11.02 -33.02 5.71
CA PHE A 191 -10.92 -33.89 6.90
C PHE A 191 -9.75 -33.52 7.84
N GLY A 192 -8.92 -32.55 7.47
CA GLY A 192 -7.81 -32.10 8.31
C GLY A 192 -6.54 -31.81 7.52
N SER A 193 -5.39 -32.03 8.15
CA SER A 193 -4.07 -31.79 7.57
C SER A 193 -3.16 -33.00 7.69
N SER A 194 -2.17 -33.09 6.82
CA SER A 194 -1.02 -33.98 7.03
C SER A 194 -0.16 -33.51 8.20
N HIS A 195 0.82 -34.33 8.56
CA HIS A 195 1.98 -33.85 9.30
C HIS A 195 2.72 -32.78 8.49
N VAL A 196 3.33 -31.82 9.20
CA VAL A 196 4.10 -30.74 8.58
C VAL A 196 5.53 -31.20 8.34
N ALA A 197 6.01 -31.06 7.10
CA ALA A 197 7.40 -31.32 6.74
C ALA A 197 8.24 -30.05 6.88
N VAL A 198 9.38 -30.13 7.55
CA VAL A 198 10.37 -29.05 7.57
C VAL A 198 11.32 -29.26 6.40
N LEU A 199 11.39 -28.28 5.50
CA LEU A 199 12.18 -28.37 4.27
C LEU A 199 13.56 -27.72 4.44
N GLU A 200 14.60 -28.55 4.49
CA GLU A 200 15.96 -28.07 4.70
C GLU A 200 16.71 -27.74 3.40
N GLY A 201 17.30 -26.55 3.40
CA GLY A 201 18.14 -26.06 2.31
C GLY A 201 17.39 -25.83 1.00
N LYS A 202 18.14 -25.83 -0.11
CA LYS A 202 17.57 -25.62 -1.44
C LYS A 202 16.80 -26.85 -1.90
N GLN A 203 15.55 -26.64 -2.30
CA GLN A 203 14.69 -27.69 -2.82
C GLN A 203 15.04 -28.02 -4.28
N ASN A 204 15.03 -29.33 -4.57
CA ASN A 204 15.15 -29.90 -5.90
C ASN A 204 14.10 -31.02 -6.07
N SER A 205 13.99 -31.61 -7.25
CA SER A 205 12.98 -32.63 -7.51
C SER A 205 13.10 -33.88 -6.63
N LEU A 206 14.32 -34.28 -6.24
CA LEU A 206 14.54 -35.46 -5.40
C LEU A 206 14.09 -35.24 -3.96
N LYS A 207 14.47 -34.10 -3.36
CA LYS A 207 13.98 -33.69 -2.03
C LYS A 207 12.46 -33.50 -1.99
N TYR A 208 11.90 -33.00 -3.09
CA TYR A 208 10.45 -32.91 -3.21
C TYR A 208 9.81 -34.30 -3.24
N ILE A 209 10.38 -35.26 -3.99
CA ILE A 209 9.91 -36.65 -3.99
C ILE A 209 10.01 -37.29 -2.58
N GLU A 210 11.09 -37.04 -1.83
CA GLU A 210 11.21 -37.47 -0.43
C GLU A 210 10.06 -36.89 0.42
N THR A 211 9.77 -35.59 0.28
CA THR A 211 8.64 -34.93 0.95
C THR A 211 7.30 -35.59 0.59
N LEU A 212 7.07 -35.88 -0.70
CA LEU A 212 5.84 -36.54 -1.13
C LEU A 212 5.75 -37.97 -0.58
N ARG A 213 6.85 -38.72 -0.60
CA ARG A 213 6.90 -40.08 -0.07
C ARG A 213 6.57 -40.12 1.41
N ASP A 214 7.17 -39.23 2.18
CA ASP A 214 7.14 -39.31 3.65
C ASP A 214 5.91 -38.63 4.25
N PHE A 215 5.30 -37.66 3.54
CA PHE A 215 4.19 -36.86 4.07
C PHE A 215 2.92 -36.88 3.21
N LEU A 216 3.03 -36.92 1.88
CA LEU A 216 1.84 -36.98 1.01
C LEU A 216 1.26 -38.40 0.94
N LEU A 217 2.05 -39.39 0.56
CA LEU A 217 1.55 -40.76 0.33
C LEU A 217 0.86 -41.35 1.58
N PRO A 218 1.41 -41.21 2.81
CA PRO A 218 0.72 -41.69 4.00
C PRO A 218 -0.60 -40.96 4.24
N TYR A 219 -0.66 -39.66 3.91
CA TYR A 219 -1.89 -38.90 4.05
C TYR A 219 -2.95 -39.30 3.00
N LEU A 220 -2.54 -39.61 1.78
CA LEU A 220 -3.44 -40.14 0.75
C LEU A 220 -3.96 -41.54 1.09
N GLN A 221 -3.19 -42.37 1.80
CA GLN A 221 -3.63 -43.69 2.28
C GLN A 221 -4.58 -43.59 3.49
N TYR A 222 -4.31 -42.64 4.39
CA TYR A 222 -5.15 -42.36 5.56
C TYR A 222 -6.59 -41.97 5.19
N LEU A 223 -6.78 -41.24 4.08
CA LEU A 223 -8.10 -40.70 3.70
C LEU A 223 -9.13 -41.80 3.34
N PRO A 224 -8.84 -42.79 2.47
CA PRO A 224 -9.70 -43.94 2.27
C PRO A 224 -9.92 -44.75 3.55
N GLU A 225 -8.86 -45.01 4.32
CA GLU A 225 -8.93 -45.90 5.50
C GLU A 225 -9.82 -45.36 6.62
N ILE A 226 -9.79 -44.05 6.85
CA ILE A 226 -10.44 -43.43 8.02
C ILE A 226 -11.69 -42.64 7.65
N HIS A 227 -11.73 -42.07 6.44
CA HIS A 227 -12.79 -41.15 6.02
C HIS A 227 -13.56 -41.63 4.78
N ASP A 228 -13.32 -42.86 4.31
CA ASP A 228 -13.99 -43.47 3.15
C ASP A 228 -13.88 -42.63 1.86
N VAL A 229 -12.76 -41.92 1.71
CA VAL A 229 -12.50 -41.08 0.53
C VAL A 229 -11.96 -41.93 -0.61
N GLU A 230 -12.82 -42.30 -1.55
CA GLU A 230 -12.40 -43.02 -2.76
C GLU A 230 -11.53 -42.14 -3.67
N ASN A 231 -10.36 -42.63 -4.05
CA ASN A 231 -9.43 -42.00 -5.01
C ASN A 231 -9.13 -40.52 -4.69
N PRO A 232 -8.38 -40.23 -3.61
CA PRO A 232 -7.96 -38.87 -3.29
C PRO A 232 -7.14 -38.23 -4.43
N ILE A 233 -7.40 -36.95 -4.69
CA ILE A 233 -6.80 -36.20 -5.80
C ILE A 233 -5.79 -35.22 -5.23
N PHE A 234 -4.55 -35.33 -5.67
CA PHE A 234 -3.44 -34.48 -5.24
C PHE A 234 -3.40 -33.17 -6.03
N GLN A 235 -3.46 -32.03 -5.34
CA GLN A 235 -3.22 -30.72 -5.91
C GLN A 235 -1.80 -30.24 -5.56
N GLN A 236 -1.06 -29.84 -6.61
CA GLN A 236 0.21 -29.12 -6.52
C GLN A 236 0.26 -27.96 -7.51
N ASP A 237 1.16 -27.01 -7.30
CA ASP A 237 1.37 -25.92 -8.24
C ASP A 237 2.28 -26.33 -9.43
N GLY A 238 2.44 -25.43 -10.40
CA GLY A 238 3.25 -25.66 -11.60
C GLY A 238 4.74 -25.37 -11.44
N ALA A 239 5.33 -25.44 -10.24
CA ALA A 239 6.76 -25.22 -10.06
C ALA A 239 7.59 -26.24 -10.85
N LYS A 240 8.78 -25.83 -11.31
CA LYS A 240 9.63 -26.67 -12.18
C LYS A 240 10.00 -28.01 -11.54
N ILE A 241 10.18 -28.04 -10.22
CA ILE A 241 10.50 -29.27 -9.49
C ILE A 241 9.28 -30.21 -9.44
N HIS A 242 8.06 -29.67 -9.27
CA HIS A 242 6.80 -30.41 -9.24
C HIS A 242 6.47 -31.03 -10.61
N THR A 243 6.74 -30.29 -11.69
CA THR A 243 6.46 -30.73 -13.06
C THR A 243 7.63 -31.43 -13.73
N SER A 244 8.70 -31.75 -12.99
CA SER A 244 9.89 -32.41 -13.54
C SER A 244 9.58 -33.85 -13.95
N LYS A 245 10.36 -34.41 -14.89
CA LYS A 245 10.15 -35.78 -15.39
C LYS A 245 10.15 -36.80 -14.24
N VAL A 246 11.16 -36.75 -13.38
CA VAL A 246 11.31 -37.67 -12.23
C VAL A 246 10.15 -37.56 -11.23
N THR A 247 9.61 -36.35 -11.01
CA THR A 247 8.47 -36.17 -10.09
C THR A 247 7.19 -36.71 -10.69
N LYS A 248 6.97 -36.52 -12.00
CA LYS A 248 5.82 -37.10 -12.70
C LYS A 248 5.86 -38.63 -12.71
N GLU A 249 7.02 -39.20 -13.03
CA GLU A 249 7.24 -40.66 -13.00
C GLU A 249 7.01 -41.23 -11.60
N PHE A 250 7.47 -40.54 -10.55
CA PHE A 250 7.20 -40.95 -9.16
C PHE A 250 5.69 -40.95 -8.83
N LEU A 251 4.97 -39.89 -9.20
CA LEU A 251 3.53 -39.79 -8.95
C LEU A 251 2.74 -40.87 -9.69
N GLU A 252 3.10 -41.11 -10.96
CA GLU A 252 2.49 -42.15 -11.79
C GLU A 252 2.77 -43.55 -11.24
N ALA A 253 4.00 -43.84 -10.84
CA ALA A 253 4.39 -45.12 -10.24
C ALA A 253 3.66 -45.41 -8.91
N ASN A 254 3.19 -44.38 -8.21
CA ASN A 254 2.41 -44.51 -6.97
C ASN A 254 0.89 -44.36 -7.20
N GLY A 255 0.43 -44.31 -8.45
CA GLY A 255 -0.99 -44.21 -8.79
C GLY A 255 -1.66 -42.91 -8.33
N VAL A 256 -0.89 -41.83 -8.15
CA VAL A 256 -1.41 -40.56 -7.62
C VAL A 256 -2.09 -39.76 -8.72
N GLU A 257 -3.40 -39.52 -8.60
CA GLU A 257 -4.13 -38.61 -9.47
C GLU A 257 -3.77 -37.16 -9.16
N VAL A 258 -3.28 -36.42 -10.16
CA VAL A 258 -2.87 -35.01 -10.00
C VAL A 258 -3.92 -34.07 -10.60
N LEU A 259 -4.41 -33.13 -9.80
CA LEU A 259 -5.33 -32.09 -10.25
C LEU A 259 -4.65 -31.14 -11.24
N GLU A 260 -5.25 -30.99 -12.42
CA GLU A 260 -4.88 -29.95 -13.37
C GLU A 260 -5.07 -28.55 -12.75
N TRP A 261 -3.96 -27.85 -12.47
CA TRP A 261 -3.99 -26.58 -11.73
C TRP A 261 -3.65 -25.37 -12.60
N PRO A 262 -4.45 -24.29 -12.58
CA PRO A 262 -4.16 -23.10 -13.38
C PRO A 262 -2.99 -22.31 -12.80
N ALA A 263 -2.04 -21.94 -13.66
CA ALA A 263 -0.86 -21.18 -13.25
C ALA A 263 -1.21 -19.86 -12.51
N LYS A 264 -0.37 -19.51 -11.51
CA LYS A 264 -0.48 -18.27 -10.71
C LYS A 264 -1.83 -18.15 -9.99
N SER A 265 -2.26 -19.21 -9.32
CA SER A 265 -3.55 -19.27 -8.63
C SER A 265 -3.48 -19.61 -7.15
N PRO A 266 -2.70 -18.86 -6.35
CA PRO A 266 -2.65 -19.06 -4.90
C PRO A 266 -4.02 -18.81 -4.25
N ASP A 267 -4.83 -17.90 -4.79
CA ASP A 267 -6.17 -17.59 -4.29
C ASP A 267 -7.19 -18.72 -4.49
N LEU A 268 -6.89 -19.70 -5.33
CA LEU A 268 -7.72 -20.90 -5.49
C LEU A 268 -7.29 -22.03 -4.55
N ASN A 269 -6.11 -21.94 -3.93
CA ASN A 269 -5.57 -22.97 -3.06
C ASN A 269 -5.96 -22.68 -1.60
N ILE A 270 -6.76 -23.56 -0.98
CA ILE A 270 -7.28 -23.33 0.38
C ILE A 270 -6.18 -23.29 1.45
N ILE A 271 -5.04 -23.94 1.20
CA ILE A 271 -3.93 -23.98 2.17
C ILE A 271 -3.33 -22.59 2.41
N GLU A 272 -3.47 -21.66 1.46
CA GLU A 272 -3.02 -20.27 1.64
C GLU A 272 -3.79 -19.55 2.76
N ASN A 273 -5.04 -19.95 3.04
CA ASN A 273 -5.79 -19.48 4.20
C ASN A 273 -5.21 -20.02 5.51
N VAL A 274 -4.81 -21.30 5.51
CA VAL A 274 -4.15 -21.97 6.64
C VAL A 274 -2.81 -21.29 6.92
N TRP A 275 -2.02 -20.99 5.90
CA TRP A 275 -0.80 -20.18 6.01
C TRP A 275 -1.06 -18.79 6.57
N GLY A 276 -2.19 -18.17 6.23
CA GLY A 276 -2.61 -16.90 6.80
C GLY A 276 -2.94 -16.96 8.30
N LEU A 277 -3.50 -18.08 8.78
CA LEU A 277 -3.70 -18.33 10.21
C LEU A 277 -2.37 -18.60 10.92
N LEU A 278 -1.57 -19.52 10.38
CA LEU A 278 -0.29 -19.90 10.97
C LEU A 278 0.67 -18.71 11.05
N ALA A 279 0.77 -17.90 10.01
CA ALA A 279 1.60 -16.70 10.03
C ALA A 279 1.18 -15.69 11.10
N ARG A 280 -0.13 -15.56 11.40
CA ARG A 280 -0.58 -14.66 12.48
C ARG A 280 -0.13 -15.16 13.85
N SER A 281 -0.17 -16.46 14.07
CA SER A 281 0.31 -17.07 15.32
C SER A 281 1.84 -16.98 15.44
N VAL A 282 2.58 -17.35 14.39
CA VAL A 282 4.05 -17.29 14.38
C VAL A 282 4.60 -15.89 14.63
N TYR A 283 3.90 -14.85 14.14
CA TYR A 283 4.33 -13.46 14.26
C TYR A 283 3.49 -12.65 15.26
N GLU A 284 2.80 -13.30 16.20
CA GLU A 284 1.91 -12.63 17.16
C GLU A 284 2.63 -11.56 18.00
N ASN A 285 3.91 -11.80 18.31
CA ASN A 285 4.73 -10.94 19.17
C ASN A 285 5.75 -10.07 18.39
N GLY A 286 5.63 -9.99 17.05
CA GLY A 286 6.62 -9.37 16.16
C GLY A 286 6.20 -8.07 15.47
#